data_AF-A0A7Z9R4G6-F1
#
_entry.id   AF-A0A7Z9R4G6-F1
#
_cell.length_a   1.000
_cell.length_b   1.000
_cell.length_c   1.000
_cell.angle_alpha   90.00
_cell.angle_beta   90.00
_cell.angle_gamma   90.00
#
_symmetry.space_group_name_H-M   'P 1'
#
loop_
_entity.id
_entity.type
_entity.pdbx_description
1 polymer ?
#
loop_
_entity_poly.entity_id
_entity_poly.type
_entity_poly.pdbx_seq_one_letter_code
_entity_poly.pdbx_strand_id
1 'polypeptide(L)'
;MPKKQRQTFVERLPPNFHEWDAVLNEETTIKELKEIAAKTLVVSGSNTRRIFREIVELVTVACPHWTFTELVEVGHMAPLTHPNQINRVTIEFLDATI
;
A
#
# COMPACT_ATOMS: atom_id res chain seq x y z
N MET A 1 -22.37 5.91 -26.59
CA MET A 1 -21.21 6.74 -26.19
C MET A 1 -20.63 7.44 -27.42
N PRO A 2 -20.52 8.78 -27.44
CA PRO A 2 -19.94 9.56 -28.54
C PRO A 2 -18.53 9.10 -28.94
N LYS A 3 -18.15 9.25 -30.22
CA LYS A 3 -16.88 8.74 -30.78
C LYS A 3 -15.65 9.25 -30.01
N LYS A 4 -15.64 10.53 -29.63
CA LYS A 4 -14.57 11.14 -28.82
C LYS A 4 -14.44 10.49 -27.43
N GLN A 5 -15.55 10.21 -26.76
CA GLN A 5 -15.54 9.52 -25.47
C GLN A 5 -15.05 8.07 -25.59
N ARG A 6 -15.40 7.38 -26.68
CA ARG A 6 -14.90 6.02 -26.96
C ARG A 6 -13.37 6.02 -27.17
N GLN A 7 -12.86 6.98 -27.93
CA GLN A 7 -11.43 7.13 -28.16
C GLN A 7 -10.67 7.38 -26.85
N THR A 8 -11.12 8.36 -26.05
CA THR A 8 -10.49 8.68 -24.75
C THR A 8 -10.57 7.52 -23.76
N PHE A 9 -11.65 6.72 -23.79
CA PHE A 9 -11.75 5.53 -22.95
C PHE A 9 -10.70 4.48 -23.36
N VAL A 10 -10.55 4.20 -24.66
CA VAL A 10 -9.57 3.24 -25.17
C VAL A 10 -8.13 3.68 -24.85
N GLU A 11 -7.82 4.97 -24.98
CA GLU A 11 -6.50 5.52 -24.66
C GLU A 11 -6.13 5.40 -23.17
N ARG A 12 -7.13 5.28 -22.28
CA ARG A 12 -6.93 5.13 -20.83
C ARG A 12 -6.91 3.68 -20.36
N LEU A 13 -7.19 2.71 -21.22
CA LEU A 13 -7.17 1.29 -20.86
C LEU A 13 -5.77 0.72 -20.58
N PRO A 14 -4.68 1.11 -21.26
CA PRO A 14 -3.39 0.44 -21.06
C PRO A 14 -2.86 0.48 -19.62
N PRO A 15 -2.92 1.60 -18.87
CA PRO A 15 -2.56 1.59 -17.45
C PRO A 15 -3.46 0.68 -16.61
N ASN A 16 -4.78 0.73 -16.86
CA ASN A 16 -5.77 -0.08 -16.14
C ASN A 16 -5.56 -1.59 -16.37
N PHE A 17 -5.04 -1.99 -17.53
CA PHE A 17 -4.73 -3.39 -17.81
C PHE A 17 -3.73 -3.95 -16.81
N HIS A 18 -2.64 -3.21 -16.52
CA HIS A 18 -1.64 -3.63 -15.54
C HIS A 18 -2.18 -3.62 -14.11
N GLU A 19 -3.03 -2.65 -13.76
CA GLU A 19 -3.70 -2.63 -12.46
C GLU A 19 -4.63 -3.85 -12.28
N TRP A 20 -5.38 -4.23 -13.32
CA TRP A 20 -6.26 -5.39 -13.25
C TRP A 20 -5.50 -6.71 -13.24
N ASP A 21 -4.41 -6.82 -13.99
CA ASP A 21 -3.54 -7.99 -13.96
C ASP A 21 -2.98 -8.21 -12.54
N ALA A 22 -2.46 -7.15 -11.92
CA ALA A 22 -1.94 -7.17 -10.55
C ALA A 22 -3.02 -7.43 -9.47
N VAL A 23 -4.31 -7.31 -9.78
CA VAL A 23 -5.40 -7.59 -8.83
C VAL A 23 -6.03 -8.96 -9.07
N LEU A 24 -6.15 -9.37 -10.33
CA LEU A 24 -6.84 -10.61 -10.72
C LEU A 24 -5.92 -11.82 -10.75
N ASN A 25 -4.63 -11.62 -10.99
CA ASN A 25 -3.62 -12.67 -11.11
C ASN A 25 -2.56 -12.59 -10.01
N GLU A 26 -2.87 -11.91 -8.89
CA GLU A 26 -1.99 -11.87 -7.73
C GLU A 26 -2.00 -13.23 -7.01
N GLU A 27 -0.89 -13.95 -7.14
CA GLU A 27 -0.68 -15.27 -6.52
C GLU A 27 0.31 -15.21 -5.35
N THR A 28 0.88 -14.04 -5.05
CA THR A 28 1.86 -13.86 -3.97
C THR A 28 1.26 -14.32 -2.65
N THR A 29 1.86 -15.36 -2.09
CA THR A 29 1.43 -15.95 -0.83
C THR A 29 2.00 -15.19 0.36
N ILE A 30 1.33 -15.35 1.51
CA ILE A 30 1.85 -14.85 2.78
C ILE A 30 3.20 -15.47 3.15
N LYS A 31 3.55 -16.64 2.60
CA LYS A 31 4.85 -17.28 2.80
C LYS A 31 5.93 -16.53 2.06
N GLU A 32 5.70 -16.17 0.80
CA GLU A 32 6.64 -15.40 -0.03
C GLU A 32 6.86 -14.00 0.56
N LEU A 33 5.82 -13.35 1.10
CA LEU A 33 5.99 -12.07 1.80
C LEU A 33 6.96 -12.17 2.99
N LYS A 34 7.01 -13.31 3.70
CA LYS A 34 7.95 -13.51 4.82
C LYS A 34 9.39 -13.67 4.38
N GLU A 35 9.63 -14.01 3.11
CA GLU A 35 10.97 -14.20 2.57
C GLU A 35 11.64 -12.87 2.18
N ILE A 36 10.90 -11.75 2.24
CA ILE A 36 11.44 -10.41 2.04
C ILE A 36 12.43 -10.09 3.17
N ALA A 37 13.72 -10.22 2.87
CA ALA A 37 14.82 -9.90 3.78
C ALA A 37 15.09 -8.39 3.92
N ALA A 38 14.48 -7.57 3.06
CA ALA A 38 14.65 -6.12 3.12
C ALA A 38 14.04 -5.58 4.42
N LYS A 39 14.73 -4.61 5.04
CA LYS A 39 14.16 -3.83 6.14
C LYS A 39 12.86 -3.20 5.66
N THR A 40 11.73 -3.55 6.27
CA THR A 40 10.39 -3.18 5.78
C THR A 40 9.60 -2.43 6.85
N LEU A 41 8.96 -1.33 6.44
CA LEU A 41 8.01 -0.54 7.22
C LEU A 41 6.62 -0.65 6.61
N VAL A 42 5.63 -0.97 7.43
CA VAL A 42 4.20 -0.91 7.08
C VAL A 42 3.56 0.25 7.84
N VAL A 43 3.04 1.22 7.09
CA VAL A 43 2.31 2.37 7.64
C VAL A 43 0.82 2.21 7.35
N SER A 44 0.00 2.21 8.40
CA SER A 44 -1.47 2.20 8.30
C SER A 44 -2.06 3.52 8.82
N GLY A 45 -3.28 3.82 8.41
CA GLY A 45 -4.02 4.99 8.90
C GLY A 45 -5.28 4.58 9.66
N SER A 46 -5.56 5.23 10.79
CA SER A 46 -6.72 4.88 11.62
C SER A 46 -8.06 5.11 10.90
N ASN A 47 -8.11 6.05 9.95
CA ASN A 47 -9.29 6.38 9.14
C ASN A 47 -9.37 5.59 7.82
N THR A 48 -8.66 4.47 7.71
CA THR A 48 -8.78 3.54 6.57
C THR A 48 -9.99 2.61 6.72
N ARG A 49 -10.41 1.98 5.61
CA ARG A 49 -11.50 0.98 5.65
C ARG A 49 -11.04 -0.28 6.39
N ARG A 50 -12.00 -1.00 7.00
CA ARG A 50 -11.75 -2.23 7.77
C ARG A 50 -10.89 -3.25 7.03
N ILE A 51 -11.15 -3.48 5.74
CA ILE A 51 -10.37 -4.44 4.93
C ILE A 51 -8.87 -4.16 4.94
N PHE A 52 -8.45 -2.89 4.97
CA PHE A 52 -7.04 -2.54 5.03
C PHE A 52 -6.44 -2.81 6.41
N ARG A 53 -7.22 -2.62 7.48
CA ARG A 53 -6.79 -2.97 8.84
C ARG A 53 -6.60 -4.48 8.99
N GLU A 54 -7.54 -5.28 8.47
CA GLU A 54 -7.42 -6.74 8.49
C GLU A 54 -6.20 -7.24 7.72
N ILE A 55 -5.85 -6.59 6.58
CA ILE A 55 -4.60 -6.89 5.87
C ILE A 55 -3.38 -6.58 6.75
N VAL A 56 -3.35 -5.44 7.43
CA VAL A 56 -2.24 -5.08 8.34
C VAL A 56 -2.14 -6.08 9.50
N GLU A 57 -3.26 -6.50 10.08
CA GLU A 57 -3.30 -7.54 11.13
C GLU A 57 -2.71 -8.87 10.64
N LEU A 58 -3.10 -9.33 9.44
CA LEU A 58 -2.57 -10.55 8.83
C LEU A 58 -1.06 -10.46 8.60
N VAL A 59 -0.59 -9.34 8.04
CA VAL A 59 0.84 -9.13 7.76
C VAL A 59 1.65 -8.96 9.05
N THR A 60 1.07 -8.36 10.10
CA THR A 60 1.72 -8.24 11.42
C THR A 60 1.98 -9.61 12.04
N VAL A 61 1.01 -10.52 11.98
CA VAL A 61 1.17 -11.90 12.47
C VAL A 61 2.15 -12.68 11.58
N ALA A 62 2.08 -12.48 10.27
CA ALA A 62 2.90 -13.20 9.32
C ALA A 62 4.39 -12.80 9.35
N CYS A 63 4.66 -11.50 9.37
CA CYS A 63 5.97 -10.88 9.23
C CYS A 63 6.36 -10.08 10.49
N PRO A 64 6.53 -10.75 11.65
CA PRO A 64 6.80 -10.06 12.93
C PRO A 64 8.16 -9.35 12.97
N HIS A 65 9.02 -9.57 11.96
CA HIS A 65 10.31 -8.93 11.81
C HIS A 65 10.24 -7.57 11.07
N TRP A 66 9.07 -7.17 10.57
CA TRP A 66 8.85 -5.86 9.99
C TRP A 66 8.50 -4.82 11.05
N THR A 67 8.65 -3.54 10.70
CA THR A 67 8.20 -2.43 11.55
C THR A 67 6.78 -2.03 11.15
N PHE A 68 5.89 -1.84 12.14
CA PHE A 68 4.51 -1.45 11.92
C PHE A 68 4.22 -0.13 12.62
N THR A 69 3.53 0.79 11.95
CA THR A 69 3.14 2.08 12.53
C THR A 69 1.75 2.45 12.06
N GLU A 70 0.84 2.72 13.01
CA GLU A 70 -0.46 3.31 12.71
C GLU A 70 -0.40 4.83 12.95
N LEU A 71 -0.83 5.59 11.96
CA LEU A 71 -0.99 7.03 12.03
C LEU A 71 -2.45 7.38 12.34
N VAL A 72 -2.65 8.24 13.32
CA VAL A 72 -3.97 8.68 13.78
C VAL A 72 -4.53 9.73 12.80
N GLU A 73 -5.85 9.66 12.58
CA GLU A 73 -6.64 10.60 11.75
C GLU A 73 -6.30 10.61 10.24
N VAL A 74 -5.44 9.72 9.76
CA VAL A 74 -5.09 9.65 8.33
C VAL A 74 -5.81 8.51 7.60
N GLY A 75 -6.12 8.74 6.32
CA GLY A 75 -6.73 7.75 5.41
C GLY A 75 -5.76 7.26 4.33
N HIS A 76 -6.28 6.57 3.31
CA HIS A 76 -5.46 6.00 2.21
C HIS A 76 -4.57 7.05 1.51
N MET A 77 -5.06 8.28 1.35
CA MET A 77 -4.33 9.37 0.71
C MET A 77 -3.40 10.13 1.67
N ALA A 78 -2.99 9.53 2.79
CA ALA A 78 -2.06 10.13 3.75
C ALA A 78 -0.76 10.65 3.12
N PRO A 79 -0.14 9.99 2.12
CA PRO A 79 1.05 10.52 1.44
C PRO A 79 0.84 11.89 0.79
N LEU A 80 -0.38 12.21 0.36
CA LEU A 80 -0.71 13.51 -0.26
C LEU A 80 -1.28 14.51 0.76
N THR A 81 -2.08 14.04 1.71
CA THR A 81 -2.84 14.90 2.64
C THR A 81 -2.09 15.21 3.94
N HIS A 82 -1.20 14.32 4.36
CA HIS A 82 -0.42 14.42 5.60
C HIS A 82 1.07 14.14 5.36
N PRO A 83 1.71 14.79 4.36
CA PRO A 83 3.08 14.48 3.96
C PRO A 83 4.08 14.61 5.11
N ASN A 84 3.89 15.56 6.03
CA ASN A 84 4.76 15.73 7.19
C ASN A 84 4.75 14.52 8.12
N GLN A 85 3.60 13.89 8.33
CA GLN A 85 3.50 12.68 9.17
C GLN A 85 4.15 11.49 8.49
N ILE A 86 3.90 11.31 7.19
CA ILE A 86 4.49 10.23 6.39
C ILE A 86 6.00 10.37 6.30
N ASN A 87 6.51 11.56 5.94
CA ASN A 87 7.95 11.81 5.84
C ASN A 87 8.65 11.56 7.17
N ARG A 88 8.03 11.96 8.29
CA ARG A 88 8.59 11.72 9.62
C ARG A 88 8.81 10.23 9.88
N VAL A 89 7.78 9.39 9.71
CA VAL A 89 7.93 7.95 9.97
C VAL A 89 8.87 7.27 8.99
N THR A 90 8.93 7.75 7.74
CA THR A 90 9.90 7.26 6.75
C THR A 90 11.33 7.59 7.16
N ILE A 91 11.61 8.84 7.56
CA ILE A 91 12.95 9.25 8.01
C ILE A 91 13.34 8.48 9.27
N GLU A 92 12.48 8.42 10.28
CA GLU A 92 12.73 7.68 11.52
C GLU A 92 13.07 6.21 11.25
N PHE A 93 12.36 5.58 10.30
CA PHE A 93 12.63 4.21 9.89
C PHE A 93 13.95 4.04 9.12
N LEU A 94 14.30 4.99 8.24
CA LEU A 94 15.55 4.94 7.47
C LEU A 94 16.78 5.19 8.37
N ASP A 95 16.66 6.12 9.32
CA ASP A 95 17.75 6.51 10.23
C ASP A 95 17.97 5.52 11.37
N ALA A 96 16.95 4.73 11.73
CA ALA A 96 17.10 3.67 12.72
C ALA A 96 18.20 2.68 12.27
N THR A 97 19.35 2.71 12.96
CA THR A 97 20.45 1.77 12.71
C THR A 97 20.02 0.36 13.14
N ILE A 98 20.46 -0.68 12.41
CA ILE A 98 20.15 -2.09 12.68
C ILE A 98 20.79 -2.52 14.02
#